data_AF-A0A7C7R218-F1
#
_entry.id   AF-A0A7C7R218-F1
#
_cell.length_a   1.000
_cell.length_b   1.000
_cell.length_c   1.000
_cell.angle_alpha   90.00
_cell.angle_beta   90.00
_cell.angle_gamma   90.00
#
_symmetry.space_group_name_H-M   'P 1'
#
loop_
_entity.id
_entity.type
_entity.pdbx_description
1 polymer ?
#
loop_
_entity_poly.entity_id
_entity_poly.type
_entity_poly.pdbx_seq_one_letter_code
_entity_poly.pdbx_strand_id
1 'polypeptide(L)' 'VLNPRGIYPNVDFYSGVVYSDLGIPTEFFTPVFAVARISGWAAHILEYTRMDNRLLRPKARFVGELDRKYVPIEQR' A
#
# COMPACT_ATOMS: atom_id res chain seq x y z
N VAL A 1 10.72 22.08 19.05
CA VAL A 1 10.12 21.32 17.93
C VAL A 1 10.37 19.84 18.21
N LEU A 2 9.32 19.01 18.28
CA LEU A 2 9.39 17.66 18.89
C LEU A 2 10.17 16.61 18.08
N ASN A 3 10.64 16.91 16.85
CA ASN A 3 11.60 16.08 16.14
C ASN A 3 12.38 16.88 15.08
N PRO A 4 13.73 16.94 15.10
CA PRO A 4 14.53 17.63 14.08
C PRO A 4 14.44 16.99 12.69
N ARG A 5 13.96 15.74 12.58
CA ARG A 5 13.74 15.03 11.30
C ARG A 5 12.35 15.24 10.70
N GLY A 6 11.46 15.99 11.36
CA GLY A 6 10.10 16.22 10.86
C GLY A 6 9.18 14.98 10.87
N ILE A 7 9.55 13.94 11.61
CA ILE A 7 8.76 12.71 11.75
C ILE A 7 7.88 12.84 13.00
N TYR A 8 6.58 12.73 12.80
CA TYR A 8 5.56 12.82 13.85
C TYR A 8 4.71 11.53 13.88
N PRO A 9 4.07 11.22 15.00
CA PRO A 9 3.10 10.13 15.08
C PRO A 9 2.03 10.26 14.00
N ASN A 10 1.83 9.21 13.21
CA ASN A 10 0.72 9.12 12.26
C ASN A 10 -0.52 8.51 12.95
N VAL A 11 -1.60 8.32 12.19
CA VAL A 11 -2.86 7.78 12.71
C VAL A 11 -2.70 6.40 13.37
N ASP A 12 -1.74 5.59 12.90
CA ASP A 12 -1.52 4.22 13.37
C ASP A 12 -0.94 4.19 14.78
N PHE A 13 -0.23 5.26 15.20
CA PHE A 13 0.44 5.31 16.49
C PHE A 13 -0.55 5.25 17.67
N TYR A 14 -1.65 6.00 17.59
CA TYR A 14 -2.66 6.02 18.65
C TYR A 14 -3.83 5.06 18.41
N SER A 15 -4.12 4.69 17.16
CA SER A 15 -5.23 3.76 16.88
C SER A 15 -4.99 2.39 17.50
N GLY A 16 -3.75 1.88 17.49
CA GLY A 16 -3.41 0.60 18.13
C GLY A 16 -3.59 0.62 19.66
N VAL A 17 -3.28 1.75 20.32
CA VAL A 17 -3.52 1.92 21.76
C VAL A 17 -5.02 1.89 22.04
N VAL A 18 -5.80 2.65 21.27
CA VAL A 18 -7.27 2.69 21.41
C VAL A 18 -7.88 1.30 21.18
N TYR A 19 -7.45 0.55 20.17
CA TYR A 19 -7.96 -0.80 19.93
C TYR A 19 -7.58 -1.79 21.04
N SER A 20 -6.38 -1.64 21.61
CA SER A 20 -5.95 -2.45 22.77
C SER A 20 -6.81 -2.14 24.00
N ASP A 21 -7.08 -0.87 24.27
CA ASP A 21 -7.94 -0.43 25.38
C ASP A 21 -9.40 -0.90 25.21
N LEU A 22 -9.85 -1.06 23.97
CA LEU A 22 -11.15 -1.65 23.62
C LEU A 22 -11.16 -3.19 23.68
N GLY A 23 -10.05 -3.83 24.02
CA GLY A 23 -9.93 -5.29 24.10
C GLY A 23 -9.95 -5.99 22.75
N ILE A 24 -9.69 -5.28 21.66
CA ILE A 24 -9.62 -5.87 20.32
C ILE A 24 -8.27 -6.60 20.19
N PRO A 25 -8.26 -7.90 19.84
CA PRO A 25 -7.01 -8.62 19.58
C PRO A 25 -6.21 -7.96 18.44
N THR A 26 -4.88 -7.92 18.57
CA THR A 26 -3.99 -7.21 17.63
C THR A 26 -4.13 -7.69 16.18
N GLU A 27 -4.44 -8.97 15.98
CA GLU A 27 -4.74 -9.56 14.67
C GLU A 27 -5.95 -8.92 13.97
N PHE A 28 -6.83 -8.24 14.70
CA PHE A 28 -8.00 -7.55 14.16
C PHE A 28 -7.79 -6.05 13.90
N PHE A 29 -6.62 -5.47 14.19
CA PHE A 29 -6.40 -4.02 13.95
C PHE A 29 -6.54 -3.67 12.46
N THR A 30 -5.91 -4.44 11.58
CA THR A 30 -6.00 -4.23 10.12
C THR A 30 -7.41 -4.52 9.58
N PRO A 31 -8.10 -5.61 9.98
CA PRO A 31 -9.51 -5.81 9.66
C PRO A 31 -10.43 -4.63 10.04
N VAL A 32 -10.28 -4.07 11.24
CA VAL A 32 -11.07 -2.90 11.68
C VAL A 32 -10.80 -1.69 10.78
N PHE A 33 -9.53 -1.44 10.45
CA PHE A 33 -9.17 -0.40 9.49
C PHE A 33 -9.81 -0.62 8.12
N ALA A 34 -9.81 -1.85 7.61
CA ALA A 34 -10.38 -2.19 6.30
C ALA A 34 -11.90 -1.95 6.26
N VAL A 35 -12.62 -2.31 7.33
CA VAL A 35 -14.06 -2.03 7.48
C VAL A 35 -14.33 -0.52 7.43
N ALA A 36 -13.51 0.30 8.07
CA ALA A 36 -13.66 1.75 7.98
C ALA A 36 -13.31 2.27 6.56
N ARG A 37 -12.23 1.77 5.95
CA ARG A 37 -11.66 2.28 4.70
C ARG A 37 -12.44 1.88 3.45
N ILE A 38 -13.26 0.83 3.50
CA ILE A 38 -14.04 0.35 2.35
C ILE A 38 -14.90 1.45 1.72
N SER A 39 -15.42 2.37 2.53
CA SER A 39 -16.19 3.53 2.07
C SER A 39 -15.36 4.44 1.15
N GLY A 40 -14.14 4.78 1.55
CA GLY A 40 -13.21 5.59 0.76
C GLY A 40 -12.71 4.86 -0.49
N TRP A 41 -12.43 3.55 -0.39
CA TRP A 41 -12.04 2.76 -1.56
C TRP A 41 -13.17 2.72 -2.59
N ALA A 42 -14.40 2.45 -2.18
CA ALA A 42 -15.56 2.45 -3.06
C ALA A 42 -15.77 3.83 -3.69
N ALA A 43 -15.69 4.91 -2.90
CA ALA A 43 -15.82 6.27 -3.40
C ALA A 43 -14.78 6.59 -4.49
N HIS A 44 -13.50 6.30 -4.27
CA HIS A 44 -12.45 6.55 -5.26
C HIS A 44 -12.61 5.69 -6.52
N ILE A 45 -13.03 4.44 -6.40
CA ILE A 45 -13.32 3.59 -7.58
C ILE A 45 -14.45 4.22 -8.40
N LEU A 46 -15.54 4.66 -7.76
CA LEU A 46 -16.67 5.27 -8.44
C LEU A 46 -16.30 6.60 -9.09
N GLU A 47 -15.56 7.44 -8.39
CA GLU A 47 -15.04 8.72 -8.91
C GLU A 47 -14.18 8.48 -10.16
N TYR A 48 -13.20 7.57 -10.07
CA TYR A 48 -12.30 7.27 -11.17
C TYR A 48 -13.04 6.68 -12.38
N THR A 49 -13.90 5.69 -12.15
CA THR A 49 -14.58 4.97 -13.24
C THR A 49 -15.69 5.77 -13.91
N ARG A 50 -16.32 6.73 -13.23
CA ARG A 50 -17.47 7.47 -13.75
C ARG A 50 -17.14 8.85 -14.30
N MET A 51 -16.04 9.49 -13.88
CA MET A 51 -15.74 10.87 -14.26
C MET A 51 -14.65 10.97 -15.35
N ASP A 52 -13.51 10.28 -15.16
CA ASP A 52 -12.37 10.36 -16.08
C ASP A 52 -11.58 9.04 -16.09
N ASN A 53 -12.27 7.97 -16.50
CA ASN A 53 -11.69 6.64 -16.49
C ASN A 53 -10.57 6.52 -17.53
N ARG A 54 -9.34 6.32 -17.06
CA ARG A 54 -8.17 6.11 -17.91
C ARG A 54 -7.44 4.83 -17.51
N LEU A 55 -6.76 4.19 -18.46
CA LEU A 55 -5.91 3.05 -18.11
C LEU A 55 -4.67 3.53 -17.35
N LEU A 56 -4.53 3.11 -16.09
CA LEU A 56 -3.30 3.29 -15.30
C LEU A 56 -2.22 2.31 -15.80
N ARG A 57 -1.33 2.80 -16.68
CA ARG A 57 -0.24 1.99 -17.27
C ARG A 57 1.14 2.67 -17.11
N PRO A 58 1.75 2.62 -15.91
CA PRO A 58 3.11 3.11 -15.72
C PRO A 58 4.13 2.29 -16.54
N LYS A 59 5.27 2.89 -16.85
CA LYS A 59 6.41 2.21 -17.49
C LYS A 59 7.51 1.97 -16.46
N ALA A 60 8.26 0.89 -16.63
CA ALA A 60 9.47 0.63 -15.87
C ALA A 60 10.69 1.11 -16.67
N ARG A 61 11.76 1.50 -15.95
CA ARG A 61 13.09 1.68 -16.54
C ARG A 61 13.86 0.37 -16.40
N PHE A 62 14.16 -0.28 -17.52
CA PHE A 62 15.02 -1.45 -17.53
C PHE A 62 16.48 -1.05 -17.28
N VAL A 63 17.15 -1.75 -16.36
CA VAL A 63 18.56 -1.54 -15.99
C VAL A 63 19.38 -2.84 -16.05
N GLY A 64 18.79 -3.91 -16.60
CA GLY A 64 19.49 -5.17 -16.81
C GLY A 64 20.27 -5.21 -18.12
N GLU A 65 20.95 -6.32 -18.35
CA GLU A 65 21.57 -6.63 -19.64
C GLU A 65 20.49 -7.02 -20.65
N LEU A 66 20.54 -6.43 -21.84
CA LEU A 66 19.74 -6.85 -22.99
C LEU A 66 20.45 -8.00 -23.72
N ASP A 67 19.68 -8.74 -24.52
CA ASP A 67 20.21 -9.73 -25.48
C ASP A 67 21.10 -10.83 -24.87
N ARG A 68 20.82 -11.23 -23.62
CA ARG A 68 21.51 -12.35 -22.99
C ARG A 68 21.31 -13.60 -23.83
N LYS A 69 22.41 -14.18 -24.31
CA LYS A 69 22.38 -15.45 -25.04
C LYS A 69 21.94 -16.56 -24.11
N TYR A 70 20.94 -17.33 -24.54
CA TYR A 70 20.51 -18.52 -23.81
C TYR A 70 21.65 -19.54 -23.76
N VAL A 71 21.91 -20.11 -22.59
CA VAL A 71 22.87 -21.20 -22.38
C VAL A 71 22.08 -22.49 -22.09
N PRO A 72 22.22 -23.54 -22.94
CA PRO A 72 21.63 -24.87 -22.70
C PRO A 72 21.96 -25.38 -21.30
N ILE A 73 21.05 -26.14 -20.69
CA ILE A 73 21.20 -26.56 -19.28
C ILE A 73 22.45 -27.38 -19.04
N GLU A 74 22.89 -28.12 -20.05
CA GLU A 74 24.11 -28.94 -20.05
C GLU A 74 25.40 -28.11 -20.11
N GLN A 75 25.30 -26.80 -20.39
CA GLN A 75 26.40 -25.87 -20.61
C GLN A 75 26.42 -24.69 -19.62
N ARG A 76 25.56 -24.72 -18.59
CA ARG A 76 25.47 -23.67 -17.56
C ARG A 76 26.54 -23.80 -16.50
#